data_AF-A0A9D5T6U8-F1
#
_entry.id   AF-A0A9D5T6U8-F1
#
_cell.length_a   1.000
_cell.length_b   1.000
_cell.length_c   1.000
_cell.angle_alpha   90.00
_cell.angle_beta   90.00
_cell.angle_gamma   90.00
#
_symmetry.space_group_name_H-M   'P 1'
#
loop_
_entity.id
_entity.type
_entity.pdbx_description
1 polymer ?
#
loop_
_entity_poly.entity_id
_entity_poly.type
_entity_poly.pdbx_seq_one_letter_code
_entity_poly.pdbx_strand_id
1 'polypeptide(L)'
;MLSLIGGYPLGAKMLNESDLSKEAKENMLYYCINAGPAFIILAVGNAIFQSKKIGVFLFLAHILPSIIMALFLNKKTTQTLPVKTLRENLIDNFTASAAAACSTLISISGYVILFCVIVGYINEYQKFLPFLNGLKVILEVTSGISSTRNIYLISFLLGFGGLCVWCQIFALSKGLKINYLKFIICRIFHALCSTLFTYAFIKIFNISLTVLSNTKTLEFSYFQTNSAVGISLILMGIVFIISLSEKNYAGNMLKDLV
;
A
#
# COMPACT_ATOMS: atom_id res chain seq x y z
N MET A 1 0.40 -9.97 9.77
CA MET A 1 1.76 -9.44 10.07
C MET A 1 2.73 -9.52 8.89
N LEU A 2 2.43 -10.22 7.80
CA LEU A 2 3.28 -10.28 6.59
C LEU A 2 3.58 -8.90 5.97
N SER A 3 2.63 -7.96 6.06
CA SER A 3 2.83 -6.57 5.63
C SER A 3 3.83 -5.77 6.48
N LEU A 4 4.23 -6.22 7.67
CA LEU A 4 5.23 -5.51 8.47
C LEU A 4 6.64 -5.64 7.89
N ILE A 5 6.86 -6.63 7.03
CA ILE A 5 8.12 -6.83 6.31
C ILE A 5 8.01 -6.17 4.94
N GLY A 6 7.01 -6.56 4.15
CA GLY A 6 6.89 -6.14 2.75
C GLY A 6 6.12 -4.84 2.50
N GLY A 7 5.42 -4.31 3.49
CA GLY A 7 4.45 -3.23 3.31
C GLY A 7 3.25 -3.65 2.46
N TYR A 8 2.31 -2.73 2.24
CA TYR A 8 1.36 -2.85 1.16
C TYR A 8 2.06 -2.49 -0.17
N PRO A 9 1.67 -3.14 -1.28
CA PRO A 9 0.68 -4.21 -1.38
C PRO A 9 1.29 -5.62 -1.23
N LEU A 10 2.61 -5.73 -1.04
CA LEU A 10 3.32 -7.01 -1.00
C LEU A 10 2.80 -7.95 0.11
N GLY A 11 2.42 -7.42 1.26
CA GLY A 11 1.82 -8.21 2.34
C GLY A 11 0.51 -8.90 1.93
N ALA A 12 -0.28 -8.29 1.03
CA ALA A 12 -1.49 -8.90 0.49
C ALA A 12 -1.16 -10.03 -0.49
N LYS A 13 -0.12 -9.84 -1.33
CA LYS A 13 0.41 -10.89 -2.21
C LYS A 13 0.88 -12.11 -1.41
N MET A 14 1.74 -11.89 -0.40
CA MET A 14 2.27 -12.97 0.46
C MET A 14 1.15 -13.72 1.19
N LEU A 15 0.10 -13.01 1.62
CA LEU A 15 -1.05 -13.64 2.24
C LEU A 15 -1.81 -14.51 1.22
N ASN A 16 -1.99 -14.03 0.00
CA ASN A 16 -2.68 -14.77 -1.06
C ASN A 16 -1.90 -16.05 -1.45
N GLU A 17 -0.57 -15.98 -1.46
CA GLU A 17 0.34 -17.09 -1.79
C GLU A 17 0.60 -18.06 -0.61
N SER A 18 0.16 -17.73 0.61
CA SER A 18 0.38 -18.59 1.79
C SER A 18 -0.44 -19.89 1.77
N ASP A 19 -0.02 -20.93 2.50
CA ASP A 19 -0.75 -22.21 2.63
C ASP A 19 -1.93 -22.18 3.62
N LEU A 20 -2.58 -21.03 3.76
CA LEU A 20 -3.72 -20.85 4.64
C LEU A 20 -5.04 -21.16 3.92
N SER A 21 -6.06 -21.54 4.70
CA SER A 21 -7.41 -21.67 4.16
C SER A 21 -7.88 -20.34 3.54
N LYS A 22 -8.72 -20.41 2.52
CA LYS A 22 -9.24 -19.23 1.83
C LYS A 22 -9.95 -18.26 2.79
N GLU A 23 -10.75 -18.80 3.71
CA GLU A 23 -11.45 -18.00 4.73
C GLU A 23 -10.45 -17.30 5.69
N ALA A 24 -9.37 -17.98 6.08
CA ALA A 24 -8.33 -17.37 6.90
C ALA A 24 -7.66 -16.20 6.15
N LYS A 25 -7.33 -16.37 4.87
CA LYS A 25 -6.76 -15.30 4.03
C LYS A 25 -7.71 -14.11 3.89
N GLU A 26 -8.98 -14.36 3.60
CA GLU A 26 -10.02 -13.32 3.49
C GLU A 26 -10.15 -12.50 4.78
N ASN A 27 -10.12 -13.16 5.93
CA ASN A 27 -10.20 -12.47 7.22
C ASN A 27 -8.90 -11.74 7.58
N MET A 28 -7.75 -12.36 7.34
CA MET A 28 -6.43 -11.80 7.63
C MET A 28 -6.13 -10.55 6.81
N LEU A 29 -6.67 -10.46 5.61
CA LEU A 29 -6.44 -9.31 4.72
C LEU A 29 -6.87 -8.00 5.38
N TYR A 30 -7.90 -8.00 6.23
CA TYR A 30 -8.39 -6.79 6.89
C TYR A 30 -7.39 -6.14 7.87
N TYR A 31 -6.43 -6.90 8.40
CA TYR A 31 -5.45 -6.39 9.38
C TYR A 31 -3.99 -6.66 8.99
N CYS A 32 -3.75 -7.35 7.88
CA CYS A 32 -2.41 -7.62 7.34
C CYS A 32 -2.01 -6.65 6.22
N ILE A 33 -2.38 -5.37 6.35
CA ILE A 33 -2.09 -4.32 5.37
C ILE A 33 -1.55 -3.10 6.11
N ASN A 34 -0.23 -2.90 6.06
CA ASN A 34 0.44 -1.77 6.70
C ASN A 34 1.46 -1.19 5.71
N ALA A 35 1.78 0.09 5.86
CA ALA A 35 2.93 0.66 5.16
C ALA A 35 4.21 -0.04 5.62
N GLY A 36 5.14 -0.26 4.68
CA GLY A 36 6.39 -0.94 4.96
C GLY A 36 7.37 -0.09 5.78
N PRO A 37 8.32 -0.71 6.50
CA PRO A 37 9.31 0.00 7.31
C PRO A 37 10.20 0.90 6.46
N ALA A 38 10.54 0.49 5.23
CA ALA A 38 11.30 1.34 4.30
C ALA A 38 10.54 2.64 3.96
N PHE A 39 9.23 2.54 3.68
CA PHE A 39 8.42 3.71 3.36
C PHE A 39 8.28 4.65 4.57
N ILE A 40 7.99 4.10 5.76
CA ILE A 40 7.77 4.92 6.95
C ILE A 40 9.09 5.50 7.49
N ILE A 41 10.14 4.69 7.63
CA ILE A 41 11.39 5.13 8.28
C ILE A 41 12.22 6.00 7.33
N LEU A 42 12.34 5.62 6.05
CA LEU A 42 13.19 6.34 5.10
C LEU A 42 12.44 7.50 4.44
N ALA A 43 11.30 7.24 3.79
CA ALA A 43 10.61 8.30 3.05
C ALA A 43 9.96 9.31 4.01
N VAL A 44 9.28 8.86 5.06
CA VAL A 44 8.64 9.78 6.01
C VAL A 44 9.63 10.25 7.08
N GLY A 45 10.30 9.34 7.78
CA GLY A 45 11.24 9.69 8.84
C GLY A 45 12.41 10.54 8.34
N ASN A 46 13.20 10.04 7.39
CA ASN A 46 14.38 10.78 6.91
C ASN A 46 14.02 11.88 5.91
N ALA A 47 13.27 11.59 4.85
CA ALA A 47 13.11 12.61 3.80
C ALA A 47 12.20 13.77 4.24
N ILE A 48 11.18 13.50 5.05
CA ILE A 48 10.20 14.53 5.46
C ILE A 48 10.53 15.15 6.81
N PHE A 49 10.83 14.34 7.81
CA PHE A 49 11.11 14.81 9.18
C PHE A 49 12.60 14.91 9.52
N GLN A 50 13.50 14.53 8.61
CA GLN A 50 14.96 14.52 8.82
C GLN A 50 15.39 13.79 10.11
N SER A 51 14.60 12.78 10.51
CA SER A 51 14.80 12.04 11.75
C SER A 51 14.37 10.58 11.62
N LYS A 52 15.36 9.69 11.61
CA LYS A 52 15.14 8.23 11.72
C LYS A 52 14.30 7.88 12.95
N LYS A 53 14.51 8.57 14.07
CA LYS A 53 13.78 8.34 15.33
C LYS A 53 12.28 8.55 15.13
N ILE A 54 11.87 9.66 14.50
CA ILE A 54 10.46 9.94 14.19
C ILE A 54 9.88 8.84 13.30
N GLY A 55 10.62 8.42 12.27
CA GLY A 55 10.22 7.32 11.39
C GLY A 55 9.99 6.00 12.14
N VAL A 56 10.87 5.64 13.08
CA VAL A 56 10.73 4.42 13.90
C VAL A 56 9.51 4.50 14.82
N PHE A 57 9.30 5.61 15.52
CA PHE A 57 8.11 5.78 16.37
C PHE A 57 6.82 5.72 15.57
N LEU A 58 6.80 6.36 14.40
CA LEU A 58 5.66 6.31 13.49
C LEU A 58 5.40 4.86 13.03
N PHE A 59 6.44 4.10 12.69
CA PHE A 59 6.30 2.69 12.33
C PHE A 59 5.74 1.84 13.48
N LEU A 60 6.23 2.03 14.71
CA LEU A 60 5.69 1.37 15.89
C LEU A 60 4.21 1.71 16.13
N ALA A 61 3.81 2.97 15.91
CA ALA A 61 2.43 3.41 16.03
C ALA A 61 1.49 2.75 15.00
N HIS A 62 2.02 2.26 13.87
CA HIS A 62 1.27 1.48 12.88
C HIS A 62 1.23 -0.03 13.17
N ILE A 63 2.15 -0.56 13.99
CA ILE A 63 2.13 -1.97 14.39
C ILE A 63 0.98 -2.23 15.37
N LEU A 64 0.79 -1.34 16.36
CA LEU A 64 -0.19 -1.53 17.44
C LEU A 64 -1.64 -1.70 16.94
N PRO A 65 -2.18 -0.84 16.05
CA PRO A 65 -3.53 -1.02 15.51
C PRO A 65 -3.73 -2.36 14.81
N SER A 66 -2.70 -2.88 14.12
CA SER A 66 -2.80 -4.16 13.41
C SER A 66 -2.81 -5.35 14.35
N ILE A 67 -2.08 -5.27 15.47
CA ILE A 67 -2.17 -6.27 16.54
C ILE A 67 -3.56 -6.25 17.17
N ILE A 68 -4.08 -5.06 17.48
CA ILE A 68 -5.42 -4.89 18.04
C ILE A 68 -6.47 -5.49 17.10
N MET A 69 -6.48 -5.09 15.83
CA MET A 69 -7.41 -5.65 14.84
C MET A 69 -7.25 -7.16 14.67
N ALA A 70 -6.02 -7.68 14.69
CA ALA A 70 -5.78 -9.12 14.65
C ALA A 70 -6.45 -9.82 15.84
N LEU A 71 -6.29 -9.32 17.08
CA LEU A 71 -6.93 -9.92 18.25
C LEU A 71 -8.46 -9.90 18.19
N PHE A 72 -9.06 -8.81 17.69
CA PHE A 72 -10.52 -8.68 17.59
C PHE A 72 -11.14 -9.46 16.42
N LEU A 73 -10.47 -9.52 15.28
CA LEU A 73 -11.00 -10.13 14.05
C LEU A 73 -10.63 -11.59 13.90
N ASN A 74 -9.59 -12.08 14.59
CA ASN A 74 -9.16 -13.47 14.48
C ASN A 74 -10.13 -14.41 15.23
N LYS A 75 -11.26 -14.73 14.58
CA LYS A 75 -12.05 -15.91 14.93
C LYS A 75 -11.15 -17.13 14.71
N LYS A 76 -11.11 -18.03 15.71
CA LYS A 76 -10.31 -19.26 15.74
C LYS A 76 -10.52 -20.14 14.49
N THR A 77 -9.86 -19.82 13.38
CA THR A 77 -9.89 -20.63 12.16
C THR A 77 -8.46 -20.84 11.68
N THR A 78 -7.68 -21.56 12.46
CA THR A 78 -6.40 -22.15 12.03
C THR A 78 -6.66 -23.58 11.60
N GLN A 79 -7.15 -23.77 10.38
CA GLN A 79 -6.88 -24.99 9.64
C GLN A 79 -5.65 -24.71 8.78
N THR A 80 -4.48 -25.07 9.29
CA THR A 80 -3.24 -25.12 8.50
C THR A 80 -3.36 -26.31 7.56
N LEU A 81 -3.22 -26.07 6.26
CA LEU A 81 -3.10 -27.16 5.30
C LEU A 81 -1.75 -27.87 5.53
N PRO A 82 -1.65 -29.19 5.27
CA PRO A 82 -0.39 -29.90 5.38
C PRO A 82 0.64 -29.25 4.43
N VAL A 83 1.77 -28.80 4.99
CA VAL A 83 2.88 -28.25 4.22
C VAL A 83 3.47 -29.39 3.39
N LYS A 84 3.22 -29.36 2.08
CA LYS A 84 3.80 -30.33 1.15
C LYS A 84 5.24 -29.89 0.88
N THR A 85 6.22 -30.48 1.58
CA THR A 85 7.64 -30.24 1.29
C THR A 85 8.01 -30.93 -0.01
N LEU A 86 7.90 -30.21 -1.13
CA LEU A 86 8.47 -30.65 -2.40
C LEU A 86 9.97 -30.32 -2.37
N ARG A 87 10.81 -31.34 -2.59
CA ARG A 87 12.24 -31.16 -2.86
C ARG A 87 12.34 -30.62 -4.30
N GLU A 88 12.52 -29.32 -4.44
CA GLU A 88 12.57 -28.66 -5.74
C GLU A 88 13.95 -28.05 -6.00
N ASN A 89 14.28 -27.90 -7.29
CA ASN A 89 15.53 -27.31 -7.77
C ASN A 89 15.65 -25.84 -7.32
N LEU A 90 16.77 -25.51 -6.67
CA LEU A 90 17.07 -24.14 -6.22
C LEU A 90 17.10 -23.11 -7.36
N ILE A 91 17.57 -23.52 -8.55
CA ILE A 91 17.70 -22.64 -9.72
C ILE A 91 16.32 -22.28 -10.27
N ASP A 92 15.42 -23.26 -10.37
CA ASP A 92 14.05 -23.05 -10.85
C ASP A 92 13.27 -22.16 -9.87
N ASN A 93 13.44 -22.36 -8.56
CA ASN A 93 12.81 -21.52 -7.53
C ASN A 93 13.36 -20.10 -7.50
N PHE A 94 14.66 -19.91 -7.75
CA PHE A 94 15.26 -18.58 -7.86
C PHE A 94 14.71 -17.82 -9.08
N THR A 95 14.72 -18.45 -10.26
CA THR A 95 14.21 -17.83 -11.49
C THR A 95 12.72 -17.55 -11.41
N ALA A 96 11.92 -18.47 -10.85
CA ALA A 96 10.49 -18.26 -10.59
C ALA A 96 10.24 -17.09 -9.62
N SER A 97 10.99 -17.03 -8.52
CA SER A 97 10.88 -15.95 -7.54
C SER A 97 11.29 -14.59 -8.13
N ALA A 98 12.34 -14.55 -8.94
CA ALA A 98 12.78 -13.35 -9.64
C ALA A 98 11.70 -12.86 -10.64
N ALA A 99 11.14 -13.76 -11.45
CA ALA A 99 10.05 -13.45 -12.36
C ALA A 99 8.80 -12.95 -11.61
N ALA A 100 8.44 -13.60 -10.51
CA ALA A 100 7.32 -13.19 -9.66
C ALA A 100 7.54 -11.82 -9.02
N ALA A 101 8.78 -11.51 -8.59
CA ALA A 101 9.15 -10.20 -8.07
C ALA A 101 9.03 -9.12 -9.16
N CYS A 102 9.57 -9.35 -10.35
CA CYS A 102 9.44 -8.45 -11.50
C CYS A 102 7.97 -8.18 -11.84
N SER A 103 7.14 -9.23 -11.96
CA SER A 103 5.70 -9.08 -12.23
C SER A 103 5.01 -8.20 -11.18
N THR A 104 5.37 -8.39 -9.91
CA THR A 104 4.80 -7.59 -8.80
C THR A 104 5.25 -6.15 -8.85
N LEU A 105 6.54 -5.89 -9.10
CA LEU A 105 7.09 -4.55 -9.25
C LEU A 105 6.41 -3.80 -10.40
N ILE A 106 6.26 -4.45 -11.55
CA ILE A 106 5.60 -3.84 -12.71
C ILE A 106 4.13 -3.52 -12.39
N SER A 107 3.42 -4.43 -11.70
CA SER A 107 2.05 -4.17 -11.26
C SER A 107 1.96 -2.97 -10.30
N ILE A 108 2.83 -2.91 -9.28
CA ILE A 108 2.88 -1.78 -8.33
C ILE A 108 3.15 -0.48 -9.07
N SER A 109 4.18 -0.44 -9.93
CA SER A 109 4.54 0.76 -10.69
C SER A 109 3.43 1.19 -11.65
N GLY A 110 2.72 0.24 -12.27
CA GLY A 110 1.60 0.55 -13.17
C GLY A 110 0.49 1.33 -12.45
N TYR A 111 0.09 0.88 -11.26
CA TYR A 111 -0.87 1.62 -10.44
C TYR A 111 -0.32 2.96 -9.95
N VAL A 112 0.94 3.03 -9.50
CA VAL A 112 1.55 4.30 -9.06
C VAL A 112 1.55 5.32 -10.20
N ILE A 113 2.02 4.93 -11.39
CA ILE A 113 2.06 5.82 -12.56
C ILE A 113 0.64 6.30 -12.91
N LEU A 114 -0.34 5.40 -12.97
CA LEU A 114 -1.73 5.76 -13.27
C LEU A 114 -2.26 6.83 -12.31
N PHE A 115 -2.08 6.64 -11.00
CA PHE A 115 -2.55 7.59 -9.99
C PHE A 115 -1.72 8.89 -9.97
N CYS A 116 -0.41 8.82 -10.20
CA CYS A 116 0.45 10.00 -10.40
C CYS A 116 -0.04 10.89 -11.55
N VAL A 117 -0.42 10.31 -12.70
CA VAL A 117 -0.93 11.08 -13.84
C VAL A 117 -2.28 11.72 -13.50
N ILE A 118 -3.18 10.98 -12.83
CA ILE A 118 -4.45 11.53 -12.34
C ILE A 118 -4.19 12.72 -11.41
N VAL A 119 -3.29 12.57 -10.42
CA VAL A 119 -2.92 13.67 -9.50
C VAL A 119 -2.32 14.86 -10.26
N GLY A 120 -1.52 14.61 -11.30
CA GLY A 120 -0.99 15.65 -12.19
C GLY A 120 -2.08 16.49 -12.84
N TYR A 121 -3.10 15.86 -13.45
CA TYR A 121 -4.26 16.58 -13.98
C TYR A 121 -5.01 17.37 -12.91
N ILE A 122 -5.21 16.79 -11.73
CA ILE A 122 -5.87 17.49 -10.63
C ILE A 122 -5.05 18.71 -10.19
N ASN A 123 -3.71 18.67 -10.25
CA ASN A 123 -2.85 19.85 -10.00
C ASN A 123 -3.04 20.96 -11.03
N GLU A 124 -3.29 20.61 -12.29
CA GLU A 124 -3.56 21.58 -13.37
C GLU A 124 -4.92 22.27 -13.16
N TYR A 125 -5.97 21.51 -12.84
CA TYR A 125 -7.34 22.01 -12.72
C TYR A 125 -7.72 22.54 -11.33
N GLN A 126 -6.90 22.34 -10.28
CA GLN A 126 -7.23 22.79 -8.91
C GLN A 126 -7.44 24.31 -8.80
N LYS A 127 -6.83 25.11 -9.69
CA LYS A 127 -7.00 26.57 -9.69
C LYS A 127 -8.45 26.97 -9.96
N PHE A 128 -9.17 26.15 -10.74
CA PHE A 128 -10.57 26.37 -11.10
C PHE A 128 -11.52 25.65 -10.12
N LEU A 129 -11.09 24.51 -9.56
CA LEU A 129 -11.90 23.69 -8.67
C LEU A 129 -11.12 23.35 -7.39
N PRO A 130 -11.11 24.22 -6.36
CA PRO A 130 -10.26 24.06 -5.18
C PRO A 130 -10.60 22.82 -4.33
N PHE A 131 -11.83 22.30 -4.40
CA PHE A 131 -12.22 21.06 -3.72
C PHE A 131 -11.42 19.83 -4.19
N LEU A 132 -10.88 19.88 -5.42
CA LEU A 132 -10.05 18.81 -5.99
C LEU A 132 -8.75 18.58 -5.23
N ASN A 133 -8.28 19.58 -4.47
CA ASN A 133 -7.05 19.44 -3.67
C ASN A 133 -7.18 18.35 -2.59
N GLY A 134 -8.37 18.23 -1.97
CA GLY A 134 -8.64 17.17 -1.00
C GLY A 134 -8.63 15.76 -1.61
N LEU A 135 -8.98 15.64 -2.89
CA LEU A 135 -9.04 14.36 -3.60
C LEU A 135 -7.64 13.73 -3.78
N LYS A 136 -6.61 14.56 -4.02
CA LYS A 136 -5.23 14.08 -4.23
C LYS A 136 -4.70 13.28 -3.05
N VAL A 137 -5.00 13.78 -1.85
CA VAL A 137 -4.60 13.19 -0.57
C VAL A 137 -5.18 11.78 -0.40
N ILE A 138 -6.37 11.54 -0.95
CA ILE A 138 -7.08 10.25 -0.90
C ILE A 138 -6.62 9.32 -2.03
N LEU A 139 -6.27 9.86 -3.20
CA LEU A 139 -5.87 9.09 -4.37
C LEU A 139 -4.51 8.41 -4.18
N GLU A 140 -3.51 9.17 -3.76
CA GLU A 140 -2.12 8.71 -3.71
C GLU A 140 -1.40 9.24 -2.48
N VAL A 141 -1.09 8.30 -1.58
CA VAL A 141 -0.53 8.58 -0.26
C VAL A 141 0.82 9.33 -0.33
N THR A 142 1.68 9.02 -1.30
CA THR A 142 2.99 9.65 -1.45
C THR A 142 2.87 11.14 -1.78
N SER A 143 1.99 11.47 -2.74
CA SER A 143 1.68 12.86 -3.12
C SER A 143 1.06 13.61 -1.93
N GLY A 144 0.08 13.00 -1.24
CA GLY A 144 -0.58 13.62 -0.09
C GLY A 144 0.34 13.90 1.10
N ILE A 145 1.26 12.98 1.40
CA ILE A 145 2.22 13.12 2.50
C ILE A 145 3.29 14.17 2.17
N SER A 146 3.71 14.30 0.91
CA SER A 146 4.72 15.30 0.50
C SER A 146 4.25 16.75 0.73
N SER A 147 2.95 16.99 0.61
CA SER A 147 2.36 18.34 0.73
C SER A 147 2.10 18.81 2.17
N THR A 148 2.41 18.00 3.19
CA THR A 148 2.14 18.34 4.59
C THR A 148 3.31 18.02 5.51
N ARG A 149 3.44 18.77 6.60
CA ARG A 149 4.37 18.48 7.70
C ARG A 149 3.67 18.08 8.99
N ASN A 150 2.33 17.97 8.96
CA ASN A 150 1.56 17.52 10.11
C ASN A 150 1.69 16.00 10.27
N ILE A 151 2.47 15.58 11.27
CA ILE A 151 2.73 14.15 11.54
C ILE A 151 1.45 13.34 11.81
N TYR A 152 0.42 13.95 12.39
CA TYR A 152 -0.86 13.28 12.65
C TYR A 152 -1.60 13.00 11.35
N LEU A 153 -1.62 13.96 10.43
CA LEU A 153 -2.20 13.76 9.11
C LEU A 153 -1.41 12.71 8.32
N ILE A 154 -0.08 12.75 8.38
CA ILE A 154 0.77 11.75 7.72
C ILE A 154 0.50 10.34 8.29
N SER A 155 0.42 10.20 9.62
CA SER A 155 0.06 8.95 10.30
C SER A 155 -1.31 8.43 9.87
N PHE A 156 -2.30 9.31 9.71
CA PHE A 156 -3.61 8.94 9.20
C PHE A 156 -3.51 8.44 7.75
N LEU A 157 -2.83 9.17 6.87
CA LEU A 157 -2.71 8.83 5.45
C LEU A 157 -1.95 7.53 5.22
N LEU A 158 -0.87 7.28 5.96
CA LEU A 158 -0.15 6.00 5.95
C LEU A 158 -1.06 4.84 6.39
N GLY A 159 -1.91 5.08 7.39
CA GLY A 159 -2.84 4.09 7.91
C GLY A 159 -4.01 3.83 6.96
N PHE A 160 -4.42 4.84 6.19
CA PHE A 160 -5.47 4.74 5.18
C PHE A 160 -4.96 4.05 3.91
N GLY A 161 -3.77 4.41 3.42
CA GLY A 161 -3.09 3.86 2.25
C GLY A 161 -3.45 4.52 0.91
N GLY A 162 -4.64 5.11 0.79
CA GLY A 162 -5.11 5.76 -0.44
C GLY A 162 -5.64 4.79 -1.50
N LEU A 163 -6.38 5.32 -2.48
CA LEU A 163 -7.04 4.52 -3.53
C LEU A 163 -6.03 3.75 -4.39
N CYS A 164 -4.86 4.33 -4.69
CA CYS A 164 -3.79 3.66 -5.41
C CYS A 164 -3.40 2.33 -4.76
N VAL A 165 -3.17 2.36 -3.45
CA VAL A 165 -2.78 1.18 -2.66
C VAL A 165 -3.93 0.17 -2.58
N TRP A 166 -5.18 0.63 -2.47
CA TRP A 166 -6.34 -0.26 -2.44
C TRP A 166 -6.46 -1.05 -3.75
N CYS A 167 -6.33 -0.37 -4.90
CA CYS A 167 -6.31 -1.02 -6.20
C CYS A 167 -5.20 -2.07 -6.29
N GLN A 168 -3.99 -1.76 -5.81
CA GLN A 168 -2.88 -2.70 -5.79
C GLN A 168 -3.16 -3.93 -4.90
N ILE A 169 -3.76 -3.74 -3.73
CA ILE A 169 -4.12 -4.82 -2.81
C ILE A 169 -5.17 -5.73 -3.45
N PHE A 170 -6.21 -5.16 -4.06
CA PHE A 170 -7.25 -5.95 -4.73
C PHE A 170 -6.72 -6.70 -5.95
N ALA A 171 -5.79 -6.10 -6.71
CA ALA A 171 -5.15 -6.75 -7.84
C ALA A 171 -4.31 -7.97 -7.43
N LEU A 172 -3.63 -7.90 -6.29
CA LEU A 172 -2.76 -8.97 -5.77
C LEU A 172 -3.48 -10.00 -4.88
N SER A 173 -4.71 -9.69 -4.44
CA SER A 173 -5.57 -10.56 -3.64
C SER A 173 -6.62 -11.31 -4.47
N LYS A 174 -6.36 -11.48 -5.78
CA LYS A 174 -7.28 -12.17 -6.68
C LYS A 174 -7.58 -13.58 -6.19
N GLY A 175 -8.87 -13.95 -6.26
CA GLY A 175 -9.38 -15.22 -5.76
C GLY A 175 -9.98 -15.14 -4.36
N LEU A 176 -9.65 -14.13 -3.56
CA LEU A 176 -10.26 -13.88 -2.25
C LEU A 176 -11.58 -13.10 -2.38
N LYS A 177 -12.61 -13.50 -1.64
CA LYS A 177 -13.89 -12.77 -1.55
C LYS A 177 -13.77 -11.67 -0.49
N ILE A 178 -13.45 -10.46 -0.92
CA ILE A 178 -13.27 -9.32 -0.02
C ILE A 178 -14.56 -8.52 0.06
N ASN A 179 -15.10 -8.38 1.28
CA ASN A 179 -16.12 -7.36 1.53
C ASN A 179 -15.47 -5.96 1.56
N TYR A 180 -15.71 -5.15 0.52
CA TYR A 180 -15.13 -3.81 0.35
C TYR A 180 -15.55 -2.82 1.45
N LEU A 181 -16.80 -2.88 1.93
CA LEU A 181 -17.27 -2.01 3.00
C LEU A 181 -16.51 -2.31 4.30
N LYS A 182 -16.41 -3.60 4.66
CA LYS A 182 -15.64 -4.04 5.83
C LYS A 182 -14.17 -3.64 5.69
N PHE A 183 -13.60 -3.77 4.49
CA PHE A 183 -12.23 -3.32 4.20
C PHE A 183 -12.04 -1.84 4.50
N ILE A 184 -12.90 -0.97 3.96
CA ILE A 184 -12.82 0.48 4.16
C ILE A 184 -12.95 0.82 5.64
N ILE A 185 -13.91 0.22 6.35
CA ILE A 185 -14.08 0.42 7.80
C ILE A 185 -12.81 0.04 8.57
N CYS A 186 -12.21 -1.11 8.27
CA CYS A 186 -10.94 -1.52 8.88
C CYS A 186 -9.78 -0.55 8.56
N ARG A 187 -9.71 -0.01 7.34
CA ARG A 187 -8.70 1.00 6.98
C ARG A 187 -8.88 2.31 7.74
N ILE A 188 -10.11 2.81 7.86
CA ILE A 188 -10.42 4.01 8.63
C ILE A 188 -10.10 3.79 10.11
N PHE A 189 -10.51 2.65 10.68
CA PHE A 189 -10.19 2.29 12.06
C PHE A 189 -8.68 2.24 12.29
N HIS A 190 -7.93 1.56 11.42
CA HIS A 190 -6.46 1.51 11.51
C HIS A 190 -5.85 2.91 11.45
N ALA A 191 -6.31 3.77 10.53
CA ALA A 191 -5.79 5.15 10.37
C ALA A 191 -6.06 6.03 11.59
N LEU A 192 -7.23 5.91 12.21
CA LEU A 192 -7.58 6.64 13.42
C LEU A 192 -6.75 6.15 14.62
N CYS A 193 -6.65 4.83 14.80
CA CYS A 193 -5.85 4.24 15.87
C CYS A 193 -4.36 4.55 15.71
N SER A 194 -3.79 4.48 14.50
CA SER A 194 -2.38 4.82 14.28
C SER A 194 -2.09 6.27 14.64
N THR A 195 -3.00 7.18 14.26
CA THR A 195 -2.89 8.61 14.60
C THR A 195 -2.94 8.83 16.11
N LEU A 196 -3.83 8.11 16.82
CA LEU A 196 -3.92 8.17 18.28
C LEU A 196 -2.64 7.67 18.95
N PHE A 197 -2.05 6.55 18.48
CA PHE A 197 -0.78 6.05 19.00
C PHE A 197 0.39 6.98 18.69
N THR A 198 0.42 7.58 17.51
CA THR A 198 1.41 8.61 17.15
C THR A 198 1.33 9.80 18.11
N TYR A 199 0.12 10.27 18.42
CA TYR A 199 -0.10 11.32 19.42
C TYR A 199 0.39 10.91 20.81
N ALA A 200 0.05 9.71 21.26
CA ALA A 200 0.51 9.18 22.54
C ALA A 200 2.04 9.09 22.61
N PHE A 201 2.70 8.59 21.57
CA PHE A 201 4.16 8.47 21.52
C PHE A 201 4.87 9.82 21.53
N ILE A 202 4.40 10.80 20.77
CA ILE A 202 5.00 12.14 20.79
C ILE A 202 4.92 12.74 22.20
N LYS A 203 3.77 12.58 22.88
CA LYS A 203 3.56 13.10 24.24
C LYS A 203 4.38 12.37 25.29
N ILE A 204 4.43 11.03 25.24
CA ILE A 204 5.13 10.19 26.22
C ILE A 204 6.65 10.34 26.09
N PHE A 205 7.18 10.35 24.87
CA PHE A 205 8.62 10.41 24.61
C PHE A 205 9.15 11.83 24.38
N ASN A 206 8.29 12.85 24.58
CA ASN A 206 8.59 14.28 24.41
C ASN A 206 9.38 14.57 23.11
N ILE A 207 8.90 14.02 22.00
CA ILE A 207 9.61 14.08 20.72
C ILE A 207 9.53 15.51 20.19
N SER A 208 10.65 16.24 20.20
CA SER A 208 10.76 17.52 19.55
C SER A 208 10.62 17.33 18.03
N LEU A 209 9.50 17.75 17.46
CA LEU A 209 9.34 17.85 16.03
C LEU A 209 10.17 19.04 15.56
N THR A 210 11.40 18.80 15.13
CA THR A 210 12.23 19.79 14.45
C THR A 210 11.65 19.99 13.05
N VAL A 211 10.51 20.67 12.96
CA VAL A 211 9.88 21.03 11.69
C VAL A 211 10.70 22.19 11.13
N LEU A 212 11.78 21.87 10.41
CA LEU A 212 12.55 22.89 9.74
C LEU A 212 11.64 23.54 8.69
N SER A 213 11.36 24.83 8.83
CA SER A 213 10.52 25.64 7.94
C SER A 213 11.11 25.85 6.54
N ASN A 214 11.98 24.95 6.07
CA ASN A 214 12.48 25.00 4.71
C ASN A 214 11.34 24.60 3.78
N THR A 215 10.76 25.60 3.15
CA THR A 215 9.76 25.58 2.07
C THR A 215 10.21 24.87 0.80
N LYS A 216 11.18 23.96 0.88
CA LYS A 216 11.42 22.98 -0.18
C LYS A 216 10.40 21.87 0.00
N THR A 217 9.19 22.12 -0.50
CA THR A 217 8.32 21.04 -0.98
C THR A 217 9.18 20.14 -1.85
N LEU A 218 9.14 18.82 -1.61
CA LEU A 218 9.68 17.89 -2.58
C LEU A 218 8.76 18.01 -3.81
N GLU A 219 9.15 18.89 -4.73
CA GLU A 219 8.55 18.96 -6.05
C GLU A 219 8.95 17.69 -6.78
N PHE A 220 8.08 16.68 -6.71
CA PHE A 220 8.08 15.66 -7.74
C PHE A 220 7.62 16.37 -9.01
N SER A 221 8.54 16.61 -9.92
CA SER A 221 8.23 17.03 -11.28
C SER A 221 7.37 15.95 -11.90
N TYR A 222 6.05 16.18 -11.92
CA TYR A 222 5.13 15.32 -12.63
C TYR A 222 5.58 15.28 -14.09
N PHE A 223 5.68 14.08 -14.65
CA PHE A 223 6.06 13.86 -16.04
C PHE A 223 4.95 14.38 -16.95
N GLN A 224 4.83 15.71 -17.09
CA GLN A 224 3.84 16.37 -17.93
C GLN A 224 4.54 17.48 -18.70
N THR A 225 4.91 17.17 -19.94
CA THR A 225 5.27 18.18 -20.94
C THR A 225 4.11 18.44 -21.92
N ASN A 226 3.08 17.58 -21.95
CA ASN A 226 1.89 17.73 -22.80
C ASN A 226 0.69 16.92 -22.25
N SER A 227 -0.53 17.48 -22.32
CA SER A 227 -1.78 16.79 -21.94
C SER A 227 -2.07 15.55 -22.81
N ALA A 228 -1.58 15.50 -24.05
CA ALA A 228 -1.68 14.30 -24.88
C ALA A 228 -0.87 13.11 -24.31
N VAL A 229 0.30 13.37 -23.71
CA VAL A 229 1.15 12.34 -23.10
C VAL A 229 0.53 11.82 -21.80
N GLY A 230 -0.17 12.67 -21.04
CA GLY A 230 -0.91 12.22 -19.86
C GLY A 230 -2.08 11.29 -20.21
N ILE A 231 -2.88 11.63 -21.24
CA ILE A 231 -3.99 10.78 -21.70
C ILE A 231 -3.47 9.44 -22.21
N SER A 232 -2.38 9.44 -22.99
CA SER A 232 -1.79 8.19 -23.51
C SER A 232 -1.21 7.32 -22.40
N LEU A 233 -0.58 7.90 -21.37
CA LEU A 233 -0.10 7.17 -20.20
C LEU A 233 -1.24 6.58 -19.37
N ILE A 234 -2.37 7.29 -19.21
CA ILE A 234 -3.57 6.75 -18.55
C ILE A 234 -4.12 5.56 -19.34
N LEU A 235 -4.31 5.72 -20.66
CA LEU A 235 -4.80 4.65 -21.53
C LEU A 235 -3.86 3.44 -21.52
N MET A 236 -2.55 3.67 -21.64
CA MET A 236 -1.56 2.60 -21.58
C MET A 236 -1.54 1.92 -20.21
N GLY A 237 -1.67 2.68 -19.11
CA GLY A 237 -1.78 2.13 -17.76
C GLY A 237 -3.02 1.25 -17.57
N ILE A 238 -4.17 1.68 -18.10
CA ILE A 238 -5.42 0.89 -18.06
C ILE A 238 -5.27 -0.39 -18.88
N VAL A 239 -4.81 -0.30 -20.13
CA VAL A 239 -4.57 -1.46 -21.00
C VAL A 239 -3.56 -2.42 -20.37
N PHE A 240 -2.50 -1.88 -19.76
CA PHE A 240 -1.48 -2.67 -19.07
C PHE A 240 -2.07 -3.43 -17.86
N ILE A 241 -2.89 -2.77 -17.04
CA ILE A 241 -3.59 -3.40 -15.91
C ILE A 241 -4.55 -4.49 -16.40
N ILE A 242 -5.26 -4.27 -17.50
CA ILE A 242 -6.16 -5.27 -18.11
C ILE A 242 -5.35 -6.47 -18.63
N SER A 243 -4.24 -6.24 -19.32
CA SER A 243 -3.37 -7.31 -19.85
C SER A 243 -2.75 -8.17 -18.74
N LEU A 244 -2.33 -7.55 -17.63
CA LEU A 244 -1.92 -8.28 -16.42
C LEU A 244 -3.09 -9.06 -15.80
N SER A 245 -4.32 -8.60 -15.99
CA SER A 245 -5.50 -9.28 -15.49
C SER A 245 -5.83 -10.56 -16.27
N GLU A 246 -5.69 -10.52 -17.59
CA GLU A 246 -6.00 -11.64 -18.50
C GLU A 246 -4.94 -12.76 -18.49
N LYS A 247 -3.65 -12.44 -18.30
CA LYS A 247 -2.60 -13.47 -18.23
C LYS A 247 -2.83 -14.51 -17.11
N ASN A 248 -3.49 -14.11 -16.02
CA ASN A 248 -3.86 -15.02 -14.94
C ASN A 248 -5.09 -15.90 -15.27
N TYR A 249 -5.93 -15.52 -16.24
CA TYR A 249 -7.04 -16.36 -16.72
C TYR A 249 -6.56 -17.44 -17.69
N ALA A 250 -5.64 -17.10 -18.61
CA ALA A 250 -5.07 -18.05 -19.55
C ALA A 250 -4.27 -19.17 -18.86
N GLY A 251 -3.54 -18.85 -17.78
CA GLY A 251 -2.80 -19.84 -17.00
C GLY A 251 -3.67 -20.84 -16.23
N ASN A 252 -4.92 -20.48 -15.89
CA ASN A 252 -5.86 -21.39 -15.23
C ASN A 252 -6.55 -22.33 -16.24
N MET A 253 -6.94 -21.82 -17.42
CA MET A 253 -7.51 -22.66 -18.49
C MET A 253 -6.56 -23.79 -18.94
N LEU A 254 -5.25 -23.52 -18.98
CA LEU A 254 -4.23 -24.53 -19.30
C LEU A 254 -4.04 -25.59 -18.21
N LYS A 255 -4.32 -25.27 -16.94
CA LYS A 255 -4.29 -26.24 -15.83
C LYS A 255 -5.55 -27.09 -15.75
N ASP A 256 -6.68 -26.60 -16.27
CA ASP A 256 -7.92 -27.35 -16.37
C ASP A 256 -7.96 -28.28 -17.61
N LEU A 257 -6.97 -28.16 -18.51
CA LEU A 257 -6.82 -28.95 -19.75
C LEU A 257 -5.76 -30.07 -19.65
N VAL A 258 -5.04 -30.19 -18.53
CA VAL A 258 -4.03 -31.24 -18.25
C VAL A 258 -4.44 -32.01 -17.00
#